data_AF-A0A381XBP8-F1
#
_entry.id   AF-A0A381XBP8-F1
#
_cell.length_a   1.000
_cell.length_b   1.000
_cell.length_c   1.000
_cell.angle_alpha   90.00
_cell.angle_beta   90.00
_cell.angle_gamma   90.00
#
_symmetry.space_group_name_H-M   'P 1'
#
loop_
_entity.id
_entity.type
_entity.pdbx_description
1 polymer ?
#
loop_
_entity_poly.entity_id
_entity_poly.type
_entity_poly.pdbx_seq_one_letter_code
_entity_poly.pdbx_strand_id
1 'polypeptide(L)'
;MKKITKQAVRGALVAFMAISTTHADKTPSNAKDIVQVDALQPDGAHNKIWQPFIVKWTNKHYLISYGLQLRGKVDMGDVVCSITKDKGKSWSPPIMIFNHRVPNGTVRYAYNNSVLFRSSSQDIIWCFAMRAPAHFRD
;
A
#
# COMPACT_ATOMS: atom_id res chain seq x y z
N MET A 1 -9.72 -64.42 -22.54
CA MET A 1 -8.48 -63.87 -23.11
C MET A 1 -8.28 -62.45 -22.60
N LYS A 2 -7.10 -62.19 -22.02
CA LYS A 2 -6.67 -60.88 -21.49
C LYS A 2 -6.52 -59.86 -22.62
N LYS A 3 -6.99 -58.62 -22.41
CA LYS A 3 -6.23 -57.41 -22.78
C LYS A 3 -6.41 -56.36 -21.68
N ILE A 4 -5.30 -56.14 -20.96
CA ILE A 4 -5.08 -55.01 -20.07
C ILE A 4 -4.52 -53.89 -20.94
N THR A 5 -5.09 -52.70 -20.87
CA THR A 5 -4.42 -51.48 -21.34
C THR A 5 -4.57 -50.41 -20.28
N LYS A 6 -3.44 -50.04 -19.66
CA LYS A 6 -3.28 -48.89 -18.77
C LYS A 6 -3.21 -47.61 -19.60
N GLN A 7 -3.85 -46.54 -19.13
CA GLN A 7 -3.49 -45.10 -19.26
C GLN A 7 -4.75 -44.32 -18.88
N ALA A 8 -4.73 -43.17 -18.21
CA ALA A 8 -3.75 -42.45 -17.43
C ALA A 8 -4.58 -41.46 -16.59
N VAL A 9 -4.06 -41.12 -15.42
CA VAL A 9 -4.60 -40.16 -14.46
C VAL A 9 -4.93 -38.82 -15.13
N ARG A 10 -6.15 -38.31 -14.97
CA ARG A 10 -6.41 -36.87 -14.79
C ARG A 10 -7.59 -36.68 -13.85
N GLY A 11 -7.28 -36.50 -12.56
CA GLY A 11 -8.21 -35.96 -11.59
C GLY A 11 -8.60 -34.55 -12.03
N ALA A 12 -9.88 -34.34 -12.29
CA ALA A 12 -10.44 -33.00 -12.32
C ALA A 12 -10.74 -32.60 -10.88
N LEU A 13 -9.72 -32.11 -10.18
CA LEU A 13 -9.95 -31.34 -8.95
C LEU A 13 -10.51 -29.99 -9.40
N VAL A 14 -11.83 -29.89 -9.53
CA VAL A 14 -12.51 -28.60 -9.68
C VAL A 14 -12.43 -27.93 -8.31
N ALA A 15 -11.38 -27.12 -8.11
CA ALA A 15 -11.33 -26.19 -7.01
C ALA A 15 -12.42 -25.13 -7.26
N PHE A 16 -13.57 -25.29 -6.62
CA PHE A 16 -14.50 -24.19 -6.38
C PHE A 16 -13.75 -23.19 -5.49
N MET A 17 -13.02 -22.27 -6.10
CA MET A 17 -12.54 -21.09 -5.43
C MET A 17 -13.79 -20.21 -5.23
N ALA A 18 -14.51 -20.45 -4.14
CA ALA A 18 -15.54 -19.55 -3.67
C ALA A 18 -14.85 -18.21 -3.47
N ILE A 19 -15.03 -17.30 -4.41
CA ILE A 19 -14.73 -15.88 -4.21
C ILE A 19 -15.75 -15.46 -3.16
N SER A 20 -15.35 -15.56 -1.89
CA SER A 20 -16.05 -14.89 -0.82
C SER A 20 -15.95 -13.41 -1.14
N THR A 21 -16.97 -12.87 -1.81
CA THR A 21 -17.26 -11.45 -1.77
C THR A 21 -17.62 -11.15 -0.33
N THR A 22 -16.62 -10.92 0.51
CA THR A 22 -16.83 -10.26 1.79
C THR A 22 -17.36 -8.89 1.44
N HIS A 23 -18.69 -8.76 1.42
CA HIS A 23 -19.31 -7.47 1.61
C HIS A 23 -18.69 -6.93 2.89
N ALA A 24 -18.06 -5.76 2.82
CA ALA A 24 -17.61 -5.08 4.02
C ALA A 24 -18.82 -4.98 4.94
N ASP A 25 -18.79 -5.75 6.02
CA ASP A 25 -19.85 -5.74 7.02
C ASP A 25 -20.04 -4.29 7.46
N LYS A 26 -21.26 -3.77 7.28
CA LYS A 26 -21.69 -2.48 7.83
C LYS A 26 -21.87 -2.56 9.35
N THR A 27 -21.13 -3.43 10.04
CA THR A 27 -21.02 -3.38 11.49
C THR A 27 -20.27 -2.09 11.80
N PRO A 28 -20.86 -1.15 12.55
CA PRO A 28 -20.10 0.01 13.02
C PRO A 28 -18.90 -0.56 13.78
N SER A 29 -17.69 -0.29 13.31
CA SER A 29 -16.52 -0.60 14.12
C SER A 29 -16.75 0.04 15.47
N ASN A 30 -16.53 -0.68 16.57
CA ASN A 30 -16.57 -0.12 17.92
C ASN A 30 -15.44 0.91 18.16
N ALA A 31 -14.74 1.34 17.11
CA ALA A 31 -13.82 2.47 17.13
C ALA A 31 -14.58 3.71 17.60
N LYS A 32 -14.21 4.18 18.79
CA LYS A 32 -14.79 5.38 19.40
C LYS A 32 -14.11 6.66 18.94
N ASP A 33 -12.85 6.54 18.53
CA ASP A 33 -12.00 7.65 18.13
C ASP A 33 -11.51 7.43 16.69
N ILE A 34 -12.24 8.02 15.74
CA ILE A 34 -11.89 7.99 14.31
C ILE A 34 -11.36 9.37 13.94
N VAL A 35 -10.13 9.41 13.42
CA VAL A 35 -9.52 10.62 12.88
C VAL A 35 -9.11 10.34 11.44
N GLN A 36 -9.54 11.23 10.54
CA GLN A 36 -9.12 11.18 9.15
C GLN A 36 -7.70 11.75 9.03
N VAL A 37 -6.79 10.98 8.46
CA VAL A 37 -5.40 11.41 8.19
C VAL A 37 -5.33 12.17 6.88
N ASP A 38 -5.98 11.65 5.84
CA ASP A 38 -5.93 12.19 4.49
C ASP A 38 -7.18 11.75 3.69
N ALA A 39 -7.40 12.40 2.55
CA ALA A 39 -8.41 12.06 1.58
C ALA A 39 -7.88 12.23 0.16
N LEU A 40 -8.41 11.42 -0.75
CA LEU A 40 -8.11 11.56 -2.17
C LEU A 40 -8.63 12.90 -2.69
N GLN A 41 -7.80 13.55 -3.51
CA GLN A 41 -8.23 14.67 -4.34
C GLN A 41 -9.02 14.11 -5.53
N PRO A 42 -10.33 14.43 -5.70
CA PRO A 42 -11.19 13.80 -6.70
C PRO A 42 -10.68 13.96 -8.15
N ASP A 43 -10.09 15.11 -8.44
CA ASP A 43 -9.52 15.51 -9.73
C ASP A 43 -8.00 15.28 -9.84
N GLY A 44 -7.40 14.66 -8.81
CA GLY A 44 -5.98 14.38 -8.74
C GLY A 44 -5.52 13.22 -9.64
N ALA A 45 -4.20 13.07 -9.75
CA ALA A 45 -3.54 11.98 -10.47
C ALA A 45 -3.75 10.60 -9.84
N HIS A 46 -4.33 10.55 -8.64
CA HIS A 46 -4.46 9.35 -7.82
C HIS A 46 -5.91 8.91 -7.67
N ASN A 47 -6.15 7.61 -7.53
CA ASN A 47 -7.48 7.03 -7.34
C ASN A 47 -7.62 6.10 -6.13
N LYS A 48 -6.55 5.94 -5.33
CA LYS A 48 -6.56 5.10 -4.12
C LYS A 48 -5.48 5.55 -3.14
N ILE A 49 -5.82 5.54 -1.85
CA ILE A 49 -4.88 5.55 -0.75
C ILE A 49 -4.73 4.11 -0.27
N TRP A 50 -3.50 3.61 -0.10
CA TRP A 50 -3.29 2.21 0.30
C TRP A 50 -2.12 2.01 1.28
N GLN A 51 -2.06 0.78 1.81
CA GLN A 51 -0.93 0.19 2.56
C GLN A 51 -0.29 1.17 3.57
N PRO A 52 -1.06 1.66 4.55
CA PRO A 52 -0.49 2.49 5.59
C PRO A 52 0.52 1.71 6.43
N PHE A 53 1.63 2.35 6.78
CA PHE A 53 2.58 1.88 7.78
C PHE A 53 2.78 2.99 8.82
N ILE A 54 2.46 2.69 10.08
CA ILE A 54 2.55 3.65 11.19
C ILE A 54 3.70 3.31 12.13
N VAL A 55 4.45 4.32 12.55
CA VAL A 55 5.50 4.19 13.57
C VAL A 55 5.38 5.28 14.63
N LYS A 56 5.74 4.92 15.85
CA LYS A 56 5.84 5.85 16.98
C LYS A 56 7.26 6.39 17.10
N TRP A 57 7.45 7.71 16.94
CA TRP A 57 8.73 8.39 17.17
C TRP A 57 8.92 8.68 18.66
N THR A 58 7.93 9.32 19.29
CA THR A 58 7.91 9.61 20.73
C THR A 58 6.54 9.30 21.31
N ASN A 59 6.34 9.54 22.60
CA ASN A 59 5.03 9.42 23.25
C ASN A 59 3.93 10.33 22.70
N LYS A 60 4.26 11.31 21.86
CA LYS A 60 3.29 12.21 21.22
C LYS A 60 3.40 12.26 19.69
N HIS A 61 4.53 11.82 19.14
CA HIS A 61 4.84 11.96 17.72
C HIS A 61 4.71 10.62 17.02
N TYR A 62 3.74 10.50 16.11
CA TYR A 62 3.58 9.33 15.24
C TYR A 62 3.69 9.76 13.77
N LEU A 63 4.16 8.84 12.95
CA LEU A 63 4.32 9.03 11.52
C LEU A 63 3.59 7.90 10.83
N ILE A 64 2.88 8.23 9.76
CA ILE A 64 2.23 7.24 8.90
C ILE A 64 2.69 7.48 7.48
N SER A 65 3.33 6.48 6.87
CA SER A 65 3.57 6.46 5.44
C SER A 65 2.48 5.67 4.74
N TYR A 66 2.11 6.07 3.54
CA TYR A 66 1.08 5.38 2.75
C TYR A 66 1.27 5.68 1.26
N GLY A 67 0.72 4.81 0.43
CA GLY A 67 0.78 4.95 -1.01
C GLY A 67 -0.37 5.78 -1.56
N LEU A 68 -0.09 6.57 -2.58
CA LEU A 68 -1.06 7.20 -3.46
C LEU A 68 -0.97 6.52 -4.82
N GLN A 69 -1.96 5.70 -5.16
CA GLN A 69 -2.01 4.97 -6.42
C GLN A 69 -2.11 5.90 -7.60
N LEU A 70 -1.24 5.78 -8.59
CA LEU A 70 -1.41 6.51 -9.85
C LEU A 70 -2.55 5.90 -10.68
N ARG A 71 -3.38 6.77 -11.27
CA ARG A 71 -4.39 6.36 -12.24
C ARG A 71 -3.73 5.61 -13.40
N GLY A 72 -4.32 4.48 -13.79
CA GLY A 72 -3.77 3.60 -14.83
C GLY A 72 -2.72 2.59 -14.34
N LYS A 73 -2.32 2.64 -13.06
CA LYS A 73 -1.52 1.59 -12.40
C LYS A 73 -2.40 0.73 -11.51
N VAL A 74 -1.95 -0.48 -11.18
CA VAL A 74 -2.69 -1.43 -10.33
C VAL A 74 -2.28 -1.31 -8.86
N ASP A 75 -0.97 -1.24 -8.60
CA ASP A 75 -0.39 -1.36 -7.26
C ASP A 75 0.87 -0.48 -7.07
N MET A 76 1.09 0.51 -7.95
CA MET A 76 2.19 1.48 -7.80
C MET A 76 1.74 2.94 -7.91
N GLY A 77 2.48 3.82 -7.24
CA GLY A 77 2.31 5.26 -7.40
C GLY A 77 3.32 6.09 -6.62
N ASP A 78 2.84 7.09 -5.90
CA ASP A 78 3.66 7.88 -4.98
C ASP A 78 3.60 7.30 -3.57
N VAL A 79 4.56 7.68 -2.74
CA VAL A 79 4.52 7.44 -1.29
C VAL A 79 4.64 8.77 -0.58
N VAL A 80 3.71 8.99 0.35
CA VAL A 80 3.67 10.18 1.19
C VAL A 80 3.72 9.80 2.67
N CYS A 81 3.92 10.79 3.53
CA CYS A 81 3.86 10.62 4.97
C CYS A 81 3.15 11.79 5.64
N SER A 82 2.34 11.48 6.65
CA SER A 82 1.73 12.48 7.54
C SER A 82 2.23 12.28 8.96
N ILE A 83 2.29 13.37 9.71
CA ILE A 83 2.87 13.41 11.05
C ILE A 83 1.82 13.94 12.02
N THR A 84 1.67 13.27 13.16
CA THR A 84 0.97 13.81 14.33
C THR A 84 1.98 14.18 15.41
N LYS A 85 1.71 15.25 16.16
CA LYS A 85 2.48 15.66 17.35
C LYS A 85 1.64 15.61 18.64
N ASP A 86 0.42 15.09 18.56
CA ASP A 86 -0.59 15.13 19.61
C ASP A 86 -1.26 13.77 19.86
N LYS A 87 -0.53 12.68 19.62
CA LYS A 87 -0.99 11.29 19.79
C LYS A 87 -2.09 10.87 18.80
N GLY A 88 -2.10 11.45 17.60
CA GLY A 88 -3.02 11.08 16.52
C GLY A 88 -4.35 11.81 16.53
N LYS A 89 -4.49 12.90 17.32
CA LYS A 89 -5.69 13.72 17.33
C LYS A 89 -5.78 14.64 16.10
N SER A 90 -4.64 15.11 15.63
CA SER A 90 -4.50 15.85 14.37
C SER A 90 -3.28 15.37 13.58
N TRP A 91 -3.36 15.51 12.26
CA TRP A 91 -2.33 15.07 11.32
C TRP A 91 -1.95 16.23 10.39
N SER A 92 -0.66 16.30 10.04
CA SER A 92 -0.18 17.21 9.01
C SER A 92 -0.76 16.84 7.64
N PRO A 93 -0.79 17.79 6.69
CA PRO A 93 -0.92 17.47 5.29
C PRO A 93 0.14 16.43 4.84
N PRO A 94 -0.14 15.64 3.79
CA PRO A 94 0.80 14.66 3.26
C PRO A 94 2.09 15.32 2.77
N ILE A 95 3.22 14.77 3.23
CA ILE A 95 4.56 15.13 2.79
C ILE A 95 5.03 14.08 1.78
N MET A 96 5.39 14.51 0.57
CA MET A 96 5.88 13.62 -0.48
C MET A 96 7.26 13.03 -0.12
N ILE A 97 7.37 11.70 -0.06
CA ILE A 97 8.64 10.99 0.18
C ILE A 97 9.21 10.45 -1.13
N PHE A 98 8.40 9.67 -1.86
CA PHE A 98 8.79 9.11 -3.15
C PHE A 98 7.84 9.61 -4.23
N ASN A 99 8.39 10.38 -5.17
CA ASN A 99 7.66 11.13 -6.18
C ASN A 99 7.93 10.57 -7.58
N HIS A 100 6.91 10.04 -8.24
CA HIS A 100 7.00 9.49 -9.59
C HIS A 100 7.36 10.52 -10.67
N ARG A 101 7.15 11.81 -10.39
CA ARG A 101 7.47 12.89 -11.32
C ARG A 101 8.96 13.19 -11.35
N VAL A 102 9.71 12.80 -10.31
CA VAL A 102 11.16 12.97 -10.26
C VAL A 102 11.81 11.82 -11.04
N PRO A 103 12.44 12.09 -12.18
CA PRO A 103 13.12 11.06 -12.95
C PRO A 103 14.44 10.66 -12.29
N ASN A 104 14.90 9.44 -12.59
CA ASN A 104 16.26 9.02 -12.35
C ASN A 104 16.90 8.69 -13.71
N GLY A 105 17.69 9.63 -14.22
CA GLY A 105 18.16 9.62 -15.60
C GLY A 105 16.99 9.71 -16.58
N THR A 106 16.90 8.75 -17.51
CA THR A 106 15.84 8.70 -18.52
C THR A 106 14.60 7.90 -18.06
N VAL A 107 14.60 7.37 -16.84
CA VAL A 107 13.53 6.49 -16.34
C VAL A 107 12.75 7.21 -15.24
N ARG A 108 11.42 7.08 -15.30
CA ARG A 108 10.53 7.44 -14.19
C ARG A 108 10.13 6.18 -13.44
N TYR A 109 10.00 6.29 -12.13
CA TYR A 109 9.66 5.17 -11.26
C TYR A 109 8.34 5.44 -10.53
N ALA A 110 7.61 4.38 -10.25
CA ALA A 110 6.51 4.39 -9.29
C ALA A 110 6.90 3.47 -8.11
N TYR A 111 6.27 3.69 -6.97
CA TYR A 111 6.66 3.15 -5.68
C TYR A 111 5.49 2.47 -4.97
N ASN A 112 5.78 1.50 -4.12
CA ASN A 112 4.80 0.85 -3.24
C ASN A 112 5.47 0.21 -2.01
N ASN A 113 4.65 -0.37 -1.13
CA ASN A 113 5.09 -1.13 0.05
C ASN A 113 6.06 -0.33 0.96
N SER A 114 5.70 0.90 1.30
CA SER A 114 6.53 1.72 2.19
C SER A 114 6.59 1.13 3.61
N VAL A 115 7.78 1.05 4.18
CA VAL A 115 8.02 0.60 5.55
C VAL A 115 8.87 1.64 6.27
N LEU A 116 8.41 2.04 7.47
CA LEU A 116 9.15 2.93 8.35
C LEU A 116 9.94 2.13 9.38
N PHE A 117 11.22 2.45 9.54
CA PHE A 117 12.08 1.85 10.55
C PHE A 117 12.76 2.94 11.38
N ARG A 118 12.63 2.80 12.70
CA ARG A 118 13.32 3.66 13.66
C ARG A 118 14.32 2.81 14.43
N SER A 119 15.61 3.12 14.28
CA SER A 119 16.64 2.57 15.15
C SER A 119 16.59 3.25 16.53
N SER A 120 16.90 2.52 17.60
CA SER A 120 17.03 3.11 18.95
C SER A 120 18.30 3.96 19.11
N SER A 121 19.30 3.79 18.23
CA SER A 121 20.61 4.45 18.30
C SER A 121 20.74 5.70 17.44
N GLN A 122 19.73 6.03 16.63
CA GLN A 122 19.77 7.17 15.71
C GLN A 122 18.50 8.01 15.86
N ASP A 123 18.64 9.34 15.80
CA ASP A 123 17.48 10.25 15.81
C ASP A 123 16.98 10.53 14.38
N ILE A 124 16.79 9.45 13.62
CA ILE A 124 16.23 9.47 12.26
C ILE A 124 15.25 8.32 12.10
N ILE A 125 14.32 8.48 11.16
CA ILE A 125 13.45 7.40 10.68
C ILE A 125 13.82 7.09 9.24
N TRP A 126 14.11 5.82 8.98
CA TRP A 126 14.34 5.30 7.66
C TRP A 126 13.01 4.93 7.00
N CYS A 127 12.85 5.31 5.73
CA CYS A 127 11.71 4.89 4.91
C CYS A 127 12.24 4.06 3.74
N PHE A 128 11.81 2.80 3.69
CA PHE A 128 12.11 1.90 2.57
C PHE A 128 10.86 1.76 1.72
N ALA A 129 11.02 1.67 0.40
CA ALA A 129 9.93 1.39 -0.53
C ALA A 129 10.44 0.54 -1.69
N MET A 130 9.55 -0.24 -2.28
CA MET A 130 9.79 -0.89 -3.56
C MET A 130 9.62 0.12 -4.68
N ARG A 131 10.37 -0.05 -5.78
CA ARG A 131 10.28 0.79 -6.99
C ARG A 131 10.20 -0.08 -8.24
N ALA A 132 9.42 0.36 -9.23
CA ALA A 132 9.44 -0.20 -10.58
C ALA A 132 9.27 0.91 -11.63
N PRO A 133 9.70 0.71 -12.89
CA PRO A 133 9.48 1.69 -13.95
C PRO A 133 8.01 2.08 -14.07
N ALA A 134 7.74 3.38 -14.10
CA ALA A 134 6.40 3.92 -14.25
C ALA A 134 5.82 3.61 -15.64
N HIS A 135 6.67 3.36 -16.64
CA HIS A 135 6.26 2.93 -17.97
C HIS A 135 7.28 1.89 -18.45
N PHE A 136 6.81 0.85 -19.12
CA PHE A 136 7.70 0.01 -19.94
C PHE A 136 7.94 0.76 -21.25
N ARG A 137 9.10 0.55 -21.88
CA ARG A 137 9.25 0.94 -23.29
C ARG A 137 8.30 0.04 -24.10
N ASP A 138 7.50 0.68 -24.95
CA ASP A 138 6.74 -0.01 -25.99
C ASP A 138 7.69 -0.80 -26.91
#